data_AF-A0A8H3A456-F1
#
_entry.id   AF-A0A8H3A456-F1
#
_cell.length_a   1.000
_cell.length_b   1.000
_cell.length_c   1.000
_cell.angle_alpha   90.00
_cell.angle_beta   90.00
_cell.angle_gamma   90.00
#
_symmetry.space_group_name_H-M   'P 1'
#
loop_
_entity.id
_entity.type
_entity.pdbx_description
1 polymer ?
#
loop_
_entity_poly.entity_id
_entity_poly.type
_entity_poly.pdbx_seq_one_letter_code
_entity_poly.pdbx_strand_id
1 'polypeptide(L)'
;MESWSRTGSKVCGYLILVQPLETAISMKTPRIRLVAFVNNPTYEFFPPKNINGYNGLQIPSQFFKDTLPHNTYPHVYALPNKKLFVAANNQAMLLDWESNVETRLPNFPNGQRVVYPMNAAGILLPLTLSNNYTPEVLICGGSHISDELKGEQIDAQQDYASAQCSRMVLDSAGIAGGWKVEYMPEPRILSDGVLLPNGKILIINGGRTGVAGYANAQNRIGDSNADNPIFTPLIYDPDLPVGQRFTQANMPTSSIGRLYHSVATLLPSGAILIGGSNPNDDMQTRPWASEYRVEYLNPPYMSATRPTYTGLPAMVNYGATFTISVSIPSSSTLVKVVLMDLGFVTHSVHMDQKSVELVSTLSADKRTLTVVGPPSAPIYSPGPGWIFVVVDGIPSVAQRLIIGTGEAPPRDDAATANMLAKTANPISGPHF
;
A
#
# COMPACT_ATOMS: atom_id res chain seq x y z
N MET A 1 -23.04 10.07 8.41
CA MET A 1 -23.73 9.91 9.71
C MET A 1 -24.55 8.64 9.63
N GLU A 2 -23.97 7.51 10.03
CA GLU A 2 -24.73 6.30 10.34
C GLU A 2 -24.10 5.69 11.59
N SER A 3 -24.94 5.61 12.63
CA SER A 3 -24.62 5.12 13.96
C SER A 3 -24.50 3.59 13.92
N TRP A 4 -23.29 3.06 14.09
CA TRP A 4 -23.11 1.64 14.37
C TRP A 4 -23.14 1.38 15.88
N SER A 5 -24.05 0.49 16.26
CA SER A 5 -24.56 0.21 17.59
C SER A 5 -23.50 -0.33 18.56
N ARG A 6 -23.70 0.06 19.82
CA ARG A 6 -23.00 -0.40 21.03
C ARG A 6 -23.21 -1.91 21.26
N THR A 7 -22.28 -2.74 20.81
CA THR A 7 -22.10 -4.11 21.34
C THR A 7 -20.61 -4.45 21.35
N GLY A 8 -20.10 -4.84 22.52
CA GLY A 8 -18.69 -5.14 22.74
C GLY A 8 -18.19 -6.24 21.81
N SER A 9 -17.22 -5.91 20.95
CA SER A 9 -16.49 -6.86 20.13
C SER A 9 -14.98 -6.69 20.32
N LYS A 10 -14.31 -7.82 20.58
CA LYS A 10 -12.86 -8.00 20.71
C LYS A 10 -12.15 -7.60 19.40
N VAL A 11 -11.00 -6.93 19.48
CA VAL A 11 -10.22 -6.46 18.30
C VAL A 11 -9.08 -7.42 18.00
N CYS A 12 -9.19 -8.20 16.90
CA CYS A 12 -8.09 -9.03 16.37
C CYS A 12 -7.45 -8.30 15.18
N GLY A 13 -6.11 -8.30 15.08
CA GLY A 13 -5.43 -8.16 13.79
C GLY A 13 -5.39 -9.52 13.10
N TYR A 14 -5.93 -9.65 11.91
CA TYR A 14 -5.81 -10.83 11.05
C TYR A 14 -5.72 -10.38 9.60
N LEU A 15 -4.95 -11.11 8.79
CA LEU A 15 -4.75 -10.81 7.37
C LEU A 15 -5.76 -11.61 6.54
N ILE A 16 -6.54 -10.93 5.69
CA ILE A 16 -7.39 -11.59 4.69
C ILE A 16 -6.69 -11.52 3.33
N LEU A 17 -6.45 -12.68 2.73
CA LEU A 17 -5.92 -12.77 1.38
C LEU A 17 -7.10 -12.90 0.42
N VAL A 18 -7.29 -11.90 -0.44
CA VAL A 18 -8.37 -11.89 -1.43
C VAL A 18 -7.84 -12.43 -2.74
N GLN A 19 -8.53 -13.41 -3.32
CA GLN A 19 -8.13 -13.89 -4.63
C GLN A 19 -8.69 -13.03 -5.78
N PRO A 20 -7.94 -12.89 -6.89
CA PRO A 20 -6.91 -13.85 -7.33
C PRO A 20 -5.47 -13.58 -6.90
N LEU A 21 -5.12 -12.44 -6.28
CA LEU A 21 -3.81 -12.10 -5.68
C LEU A 21 -3.85 -10.68 -5.07
N GLU A 22 -4.99 -10.32 -4.47
CA GLU A 22 -5.22 -9.05 -3.79
C GLU A 22 -5.05 -9.22 -2.27
N THR A 23 -4.57 -8.20 -1.59
CA THR A 23 -4.33 -8.20 -0.15
C THR A 23 -5.32 -7.28 0.53
N ALA A 24 -6.37 -7.84 1.15
CA ALA A 24 -7.30 -7.06 1.94
C ALA A 24 -7.02 -7.20 3.43
N ILE A 25 -6.65 -6.10 4.08
CA ILE A 25 -6.51 -6.11 5.54
C ILE A 25 -7.84 -5.63 6.14
N SER A 26 -8.65 -6.56 6.65
CA SER A 26 -9.81 -6.23 7.47
C SER A 26 -9.41 -6.20 8.94
N MET A 27 -9.30 -5.01 9.52
CA MET A 27 -9.09 -4.82 10.95
C MET A 27 -10.07 -3.76 11.47
N LYS A 28 -10.86 -4.10 12.51
CA LYS A 28 -11.71 -3.11 13.18
C LYS A 28 -10.83 -2.10 13.93
N THR A 29 -10.99 -0.81 13.65
CA THR A 29 -10.39 0.29 14.42
C THR A 29 -10.84 0.23 15.88
N PRO A 30 -9.93 0.32 16.88
CA PRO A 30 -10.29 0.18 18.30
C PRO A 30 -10.92 1.46 18.86
N ARG A 31 -11.70 1.29 19.95
CA ARG A 31 -11.68 2.18 21.13
C ARG A 31 -10.69 1.55 22.11
N ILE A 32 -9.72 2.32 22.61
CA ILE A 32 -8.59 1.79 23.38
C ILE A 32 -8.97 1.53 24.85
N ARG A 33 -8.95 0.25 25.26
CA ARG A 33 -8.46 -0.18 26.58
C ARG A 33 -7.37 -1.22 26.31
N LEU A 34 -6.17 -0.98 26.83
CA LEU A 34 -5.08 -1.97 26.87
C LEU A 34 -5.58 -3.22 27.60
N VAL A 35 -5.95 -4.25 26.84
CA VAL A 35 -6.24 -5.58 27.37
C VAL A 35 -5.49 -6.58 26.49
N ALA A 36 -4.54 -7.28 27.10
CA ALA A 36 -3.65 -8.29 26.52
C ALA A 36 -4.35 -9.58 26.00
N PHE A 37 -5.62 -9.53 25.61
CA PHE A 37 -6.46 -10.72 25.38
C PHE A 37 -7.01 -10.90 23.96
N VAL A 38 -6.52 -10.15 22.96
CA VAL A 38 -6.99 -10.36 21.58
C VAL A 38 -5.82 -10.28 20.61
N ASN A 39 -5.08 -11.39 20.56
CA ASN A 39 -3.97 -11.62 19.65
C ASN A 39 -4.31 -12.88 18.84
N ASN A 40 -4.55 -12.70 17.55
CA ASN A 40 -4.87 -13.80 16.65
C ASN A 40 -3.81 -13.87 15.55
N PRO A 41 -2.65 -14.50 15.82
CA PRO A 41 -1.51 -14.54 14.90
C PRO A 41 -1.81 -15.54 13.77
N THR A 42 -2.78 -15.18 12.94
CA THR A 42 -3.36 -16.02 11.90
C THR A 42 -3.64 -15.19 10.65
N TYR A 43 -3.75 -15.86 9.52
CA TYR A 43 -4.30 -15.30 8.28
C TYR A 43 -5.39 -16.21 7.72
N GLU A 44 -6.22 -15.68 6.84
CA GLU A 44 -7.29 -16.43 6.17
C GLU A 44 -7.48 -15.98 4.72
N PHE A 45 -8.35 -16.67 3.97
CA PHE A 45 -8.59 -16.38 2.56
C PHE A 45 -10.05 -16.01 2.32
N PHE A 46 -10.26 -15.08 1.39
CA PHE A 46 -11.56 -14.78 0.82
C PHE A 46 -11.50 -14.89 -0.72
N PRO A 47 -12.40 -15.67 -1.36
CA PRO A 47 -13.31 -16.65 -0.75
C PRO A 47 -12.56 -17.72 0.08
N PRO A 48 -13.22 -18.36 1.06
CA PRO A 48 -12.61 -19.42 1.88
C PRO A 48 -12.00 -20.53 1.03
N LYS A 49 -10.88 -21.11 1.49
CA LYS A 49 -10.14 -22.15 0.76
C LYS A 49 -9.75 -23.31 1.63
N ASN A 50 -9.74 -24.50 1.05
CA ASN A 50 -9.09 -25.64 1.66
C ASN A 50 -7.58 -25.67 1.36
N ILE A 51 -6.83 -24.91 2.13
CA ILE A 51 -5.38 -24.84 2.06
C ILE A 51 -4.79 -25.41 3.34
N ASN A 52 -3.80 -26.30 3.19
CA ASN A 52 -3.01 -26.88 4.29
C ASN A 52 -3.85 -27.49 5.43
N GLY A 53 -5.01 -28.06 5.08
CA GLY A 53 -5.89 -28.76 6.03
C GLY A 53 -6.78 -27.86 6.90
N TYR A 54 -6.72 -26.53 6.72
CA TYR A 54 -7.53 -25.59 7.50
C TYR A 54 -8.97 -25.45 6.98
N ASN A 55 -9.24 -25.84 5.73
CA ASN A 55 -10.59 -25.95 5.15
C ASN A 55 -11.50 -24.72 5.42
N GLY A 56 -11.05 -23.53 5.02
CA GLY A 56 -11.78 -22.28 5.19
C GLY A 56 -11.64 -21.64 6.58
N LEU A 57 -10.88 -22.24 7.49
CA LEU A 57 -10.57 -21.66 8.80
C LEU A 57 -9.25 -20.89 8.78
N GLN A 58 -9.04 -20.10 9.83
CA GLN A 58 -7.83 -19.32 10.05
C GLN A 58 -6.59 -20.20 10.16
N ILE A 59 -5.52 -19.78 9.48
CA ILE A 59 -4.22 -20.43 9.42
C ILE A 59 -3.26 -19.74 10.40
N PRO A 60 -2.76 -20.42 11.44
CA PRO A 60 -1.74 -19.90 12.34
C PRO A 60 -0.45 -19.54 11.60
N SER A 61 0.12 -18.40 11.97
CA SER A 61 1.40 -17.90 11.46
C SER A 61 2.39 -17.76 12.59
N GLN A 62 3.59 -18.31 12.42
CA GLN A 62 4.67 -18.11 13.37
C GLN A 62 5.22 -16.68 13.26
N PHE A 63 5.25 -16.11 12.05
CA PHE A 63 5.62 -14.71 11.82
C PHE A 63 4.81 -13.73 12.65
N PHE A 64 3.48 -13.88 12.64
CA PHE A 64 2.64 -12.99 13.43
C PHE A 64 2.76 -13.21 14.94
N LYS A 65 3.25 -14.36 15.41
CA LYS A 65 3.63 -14.54 16.82
C LYS A 65 4.94 -13.82 17.13
N ASP A 66 5.96 -13.98 16.28
CA ASP A 66 7.30 -13.44 16.50
C ASP A 66 7.37 -11.91 16.37
N THR A 67 6.40 -11.30 15.68
CA THR A 67 6.32 -9.85 15.44
C THR A 67 5.47 -9.11 16.46
N LEU A 68 4.91 -9.80 17.46
CA LEU A 68 4.25 -9.15 18.57
C LEU A 68 5.21 -8.26 19.38
N PRO A 69 4.71 -7.16 19.98
CA PRO A 69 3.30 -6.75 20.04
C PRO A 69 2.80 -6.00 18.80
N HIS A 70 3.63 -5.77 17.78
CA HIS A 70 3.34 -4.86 16.66
C HIS A 70 3.20 -5.59 15.32
N ASN A 71 2.04 -6.24 15.13
CA ASN A 71 1.72 -6.99 13.91
C ASN A 71 0.43 -6.54 13.20
N THR A 72 -0.19 -5.46 13.70
CA THR A 72 -1.38 -4.82 13.12
C THR A 72 -1.02 -4.01 11.88
N TYR A 73 -1.86 -4.06 10.84
CA TYR A 73 -1.62 -3.41 9.55
C TYR A 73 -0.26 -3.76 8.93
N PRO A 74 0.04 -5.06 8.69
CA PRO A 74 1.27 -5.46 8.03
C PRO A 74 1.33 -4.93 6.59
N HIS A 75 2.53 -4.66 6.08
CA HIS A 75 2.70 -4.42 4.64
C HIS A 75 2.65 -5.77 3.92
N VAL A 76 1.73 -5.96 2.98
CA VAL A 76 1.55 -7.22 2.26
C VAL A 76 1.46 -6.98 0.76
N TYR A 77 2.38 -7.57 0.00
CA TYR A 77 2.42 -7.43 -1.46
C TYR A 77 2.43 -8.79 -2.15
N ALA A 78 1.50 -8.99 -3.09
CA ALA A 78 1.50 -10.13 -3.99
C ALA A 78 2.60 -10.01 -5.05
N LEU A 79 3.47 -11.03 -5.13
CA LEU A 79 4.67 -11.00 -5.96
C LEU A 79 4.50 -11.83 -7.26
N PRO A 80 5.26 -11.50 -8.32
CA PRO A 80 5.27 -12.25 -9.58
C PRO A 80 5.61 -13.74 -9.47
N ASN A 81 6.29 -14.16 -8.40
CA ASN A 81 6.62 -15.56 -8.12
C ASN A 81 5.53 -16.31 -7.34
N LYS A 82 4.31 -15.75 -7.24
CA LYS A 82 3.15 -16.25 -6.49
C LYS A 82 3.28 -16.23 -4.96
N LYS A 83 4.41 -15.76 -4.42
CA LYS A 83 4.56 -15.57 -2.98
C LYS A 83 4.01 -14.21 -2.55
N LEU A 84 3.88 -14.03 -1.25
CA LEU A 84 3.56 -12.75 -0.64
C LEU A 84 4.78 -12.23 0.11
N PHE A 85 5.16 -10.98 -0.13
CA PHE A 85 5.99 -10.26 0.83
C PHE A 85 5.13 -9.83 2.01
N VAL A 86 5.60 -10.04 3.24
CA VAL A 86 4.93 -9.59 4.47
C VAL A 86 5.95 -8.89 5.36
N ALA A 87 5.67 -7.68 5.82
CA ALA A 87 6.45 -6.99 6.83
C ALA A 87 5.60 -6.57 8.03
N ALA A 88 6.10 -6.85 9.23
CA ALA A 88 5.49 -6.50 10.51
C ALA A 88 6.58 -6.27 11.56
N ASN A 89 6.32 -5.37 12.50
CA ASN A 89 7.30 -4.89 13.47
C ASN A 89 8.61 -4.48 12.76
N ASN A 90 9.75 -5.07 13.13
CA ASN A 90 11.06 -4.92 12.49
C ASN A 90 11.47 -6.14 11.65
N GLN A 91 10.54 -7.00 11.27
CA GLN A 91 10.79 -8.25 10.55
C GLN A 91 10.05 -8.28 9.19
N ALA A 92 10.52 -9.15 8.31
CA ALA A 92 9.86 -9.44 7.05
C ALA A 92 9.95 -10.94 6.69
N MET A 93 9.05 -11.40 5.83
CA MET A 93 9.07 -12.75 5.28
C MET A 93 8.55 -12.80 3.84
N LEU A 94 8.85 -13.91 3.17
CA LEU A 94 8.10 -14.40 2.03
C LEU A 94 7.18 -15.53 2.48
N LEU A 95 5.88 -15.38 2.26
CA LEU A 95 4.89 -16.43 2.47
C LEU A 95 4.55 -17.10 1.15
N ASP A 96 4.90 -18.38 1.03
CA ASP A 96 4.32 -19.26 0.02
C ASP A 96 2.96 -19.74 0.55
N TRP A 97 1.89 -19.08 0.11
CA TRP A 97 0.56 -19.28 0.67
C TRP A 97 -0.09 -20.60 0.23
N GLU A 98 0.34 -21.17 -0.92
CA GLU A 98 -0.15 -22.46 -1.42
C GLU A 98 0.37 -23.60 -0.52
N SER A 99 1.67 -23.58 -0.21
CA SER A 99 2.31 -24.59 0.64
C SER A 99 2.37 -24.23 2.13
N ASN A 100 1.91 -23.03 2.52
CA ASN A 100 2.03 -22.47 3.87
C ASN A 100 3.46 -22.53 4.42
N VAL A 101 4.42 -22.09 3.58
CA VAL A 101 5.83 -21.99 3.97
C VAL A 101 6.19 -20.53 4.20
N GLU A 102 6.52 -20.20 5.45
CA GLU A 102 7.09 -18.91 5.83
C GLU A 102 8.61 -18.93 5.68
N THR A 103 9.16 -18.07 4.82
CA THR A 103 10.60 -17.88 4.67
C THR A 103 11.00 -16.53 5.25
N ARG A 104 11.75 -16.52 6.36
CA ARG A 104 12.22 -15.27 6.99
C ARG A 104 13.20 -14.53 6.09
N LEU A 105 13.06 -13.21 6.05
CA LEU A 105 14.02 -12.29 5.46
C LEU A 105 14.86 -11.66 6.60
N PRO A 106 16.02 -11.06 6.30
CA PRO A 106 16.77 -10.29 7.30
C PRO A 106 15.88 -9.24 7.96
N ASN A 107 16.06 -9.01 9.26
CA ASN A 107 15.36 -7.92 9.95
C ASN A 107 15.72 -6.56 9.35
N PHE A 108 14.81 -5.59 9.48
CA PHE A 108 15.08 -4.24 9.01
C PHE A 108 16.31 -3.66 9.74
N PRO A 109 17.26 -3.02 9.01
CA PRO A 109 18.45 -2.45 9.61
C PRO A 109 18.12 -1.42 10.69
N ASN A 110 19.02 -1.26 11.66
CA ASN A 110 18.90 -0.33 12.78
C ASN A 110 17.66 -0.55 13.66
N GLY A 111 16.99 -1.70 13.55
CA GLY A 111 15.78 -2.00 14.31
C GLY A 111 14.57 -1.16 13.91
N GLN A 112 14.52 -0.68 12.65
CA GLN A 112 13.39 0.07 12.11
C GLN A 112 12.10 -0.74 12.22
N ARG A 113 11.08 -0.17 12.86
CA ARG A 113 9.72 -0.70 12.95
C ARG A 113 8.83 0.05 11.98
N VAL A 114 8.03 -0.70 11.23
CA VAL A 114 7.41 -0.20 9.98
C VAL A 114 5.89 -0.29 9.93
N VAL A 115 5.27 -0.87 10.96
CA VAL A 115 3.81 -1.08 11.05
C VAL A 115 3.28 -0.52 12.35
N TYR A 116 1.96 -0.56 12.55
CA TYR A 116 1.31 0.03 13.70
C TYR A 116 1.92 -0.42 15.04
N PRO A 117 2.23 0.52 15.96
CA PRO A 117 1.97 1.98 15.88
C PRO A 117 3.09 2.82 15.23
N MET A 118 4.15 2.20 14.69
CA MET A 118 5.28 2.85 14.00
C MET A 118 5.12 2.85 12.47
N ASN A 119 3.95 3.23 11.96
CA ASN A 119 3.63 3.09 10.53
C ASN A 119 4.62 3.85 9.63
N ALA A 120 5.25 3.10 8.72
CA ALA A 120 6.05 3.60 7.60
C ALA A 120 5.24 3.54 6.30
N ALA A 121 5.61 4.35 5.30
CA ALA A 121 5.12 4.19 3.94
C ALA A 121 5.76 2.96 3.30
N GLY A 122 4.97 1.96 2.91
CA GLY A 122 5.43 0.79 2.19
C GLY A 122 5.01 0.79 0.73
N ILE A 123 5.91 0.33 -0.17
CA ILE A 123 5.67 0.28 -1.61
C ILE A 123 6.30 -0.99 -2.21
N LEU A 124 5.55 -1.69 -3.06
CA LEU A 124 6.10 -2.53 -4.12
C LEU A 124 6.49 -1.63 -5.29
N LEU A 125 7.78 -1.51 -5.60
CA LEU A 125 8.27 -0.66 -6.68
C LEU A 125 7.74 -1.14 -8.05
N PRO A 126 7.67 -0.25 -9.06
CA PRO A 126 7.12 -0.59 -10.36
C PRO A 126 7.73 -1.86 -10.98
N LEU A 127 6.86 -2.74 -11.48
CA LEU A 127 7.26 -3.92 -12.24
C LEU A 127 7.39 -3.49 -13.70
N THR A 128 8.62 -3.38 -14.20
CA THR A 128 8.92 -2.77 -15.50
C THR A 128 9.51 -3.77 -16.49
N LEU A 129 9.54 -3.38 -17.75
CA LEU A 129 10.26 -4.17 -18.77
C LEU A 129 11.77 -4.17 -18.50
N SER A 130 12.32 -3.04 -18.02
CA SER A 130 13.76 -2.89 -17.74
C SER A 130 14.25 -3.74 -16.57
N ASN A 131 13.39 -4.01 -15.59
CA ASN A 131 13.72 -4.89 -14.46
C ASN A 131 13.18 -6.32 -14.63
N ASN A 132 12.67 -6.67 -15.81
CA ASN A 132 12.07 -7.97 -16.11
C ASN A 132 10.98 -8.37 -15.08
N TYR A 133 10.19 -7.39 -14.63
CA TYR A 133 9.19 -7.54 -13.59
C TYR A 133 9.72 -8.12 -12.26
N THR A 134 11.00 -7.91 -11.95
CA THR A 134 11.60 -8.39 -10.69
C THR A 134 11.04 -7.57 -9.53
N PRO A 135 10.41 -8.20 -8.52
CA PRO A 135 9.81 -7.47 -7.41
C PRO A 135 10.87 -6.85 -6.51
N GLU A 136 10.63 -5.60 -6.11
CA GLU A 136 11.47 -4.88 -5.17
C GLU A 136 10.60 -4.04 -4.24
N VAL A 137 10.88 -4.07 -2.94
CA VAL A 137 10.11 -3.32 -1.94
C VAL A 137 10.89 -2.13 -1.43
N LEU A 138 10.19 -1.06 -1.09
CA LEU A 138 10.70 0.13 -0.43
C LEU A 138 9.81 0.44 0.78
N ILE A 139 10.41 0.54 1.96
CA ILE A 139 9.71 0.91 3.20
C ILE A 139 10.39 2.13 3.81
N CYS A 140 9.71 3.27 3.84
CA CYS A 140 10.24 4.58 4.24
C CYS A 140 9.54 5.12 5.48
N GLY A 141 10.32 5.51 6.49
CA GLY A 141 9.80 6.10 7.71
C GLY A 141 9.60 5.08 8.83
N GLY A 142 8.53 5.24 9.60
CA GLY A 142 8.31 4.43 10.81
C GLY A 142 9.17 4.93 11.97
N SER A 143 9.65 4.04 12.85
CA SER A 143 10.40 4.48 14.03
C SER A 143 11.41 3.44 14.54
N HIS A 144 12.41 3.90 15.28
CA HIS A 144 13.34 3.05 16.05
C HIS A 144 12.93 2.90 17.52
N ILE A 145 11.83 3.54 17.95
CA ILE A 145 11.26 3.40 19.30
C ILE A 145 11.11 1.91 19.64
N SER A 146 11.56 1.52 20.84
CA SER A 146 11.46 0.14 21.32
C SER A 146 10.00 -0.29 21.44
N ASP A 147 9.70 -1.51 21.00
CA ASP A 147 8.39 -2.15 21.15
C ASP A 147 8.14 -2.71 22.55
N GLU A 148 9.12 -2.60 23.45
CA GLU A 148 8.94 -2.85 24.88
C GLU A 148 8.27 -1.67 25.61
N LEU A 149 8.30 -0.47 25.00
CA LEU A 149 7.67 0.70 25.59
C LEU A 149 6.15 0.63 25.44
N LYS A 150 5.46 0.94 26.54
CA LYS A 150 4.02 1.21 26.52
C LYS A 150 3.77 2.59 25.94
N GLY A 151 2.57 2.81 25.41
CA GLY A 151 2.20 4.11 24.83
C GLY A 151 2.42 5.28 25.80
N GLU A 152 2.12 5.07 27.09
CA GLU A 152 2.30 6.07 28.16
C GLU A 152 3.77 6.38 28.48
N GLN A 153 4.73 5.77 27.79
CA GLN A 153 6.16 6.02 27.90
C GLN A 153 6.72 6.67 26.62
N ILE A 154 5.90 6.83 25.58
CA ILE A 154 6.27 7.46 24.32
C ILE A 154 5.83 8.91 24.35
N ASP A 155 6.73 9.83 24.03
CA ASP A 155 6.47 11.26 23.94
C ASP A 155 6.05 11.65 22.52
N ALA A 156 4.81 12.13 22.38
CA ALA A 156 4.24 12.53 21.09
C ALA A 156 5.01 13.67 20.40
N GLN A 157 5.73 14.50 21.16
CA GLN A 157 6.43 15.70 20.70
C GLN A 157 7.95 15.51 20.60
N GLN A 158 8.53 14.52 21.29
CA GLN A 158 9.99 14.38 21.44
C GLN A 158 10.55 13.06 20.92
N ASP A 159 9.75 11.99 20.83
CA ASP A 159 10.23 10.74 20.26
C ASP A 159 10.18 10.79 18.73
N TYR A 160 11.35 10.97 18.11
CA TYR A 160 11.43 11.14 16.66
C TYR A 160 11.13 9.85 15.89
N ALA A 161 10.45 10.05 14.76
CA ALA A 161 10.31 9.08 13.70
C ALA A 161 11.67 8.76 13.05
N SER A 162 11.68 7.73 12.20
CA SER A 162 12.82 7.39 11.36
C SER A 162 12.76 8.13 10.03
N ALA A 163 13.92 8.55 9.51
CA ALA A 163 14.08 8.98 8.12
C ALA A 163 14.50 7.81 7.21
N GLN A 164 14.72 6.62 7.77
CA GLN A 164 15.24 5.46 7.04
C GLN A 164 14.27 4.98 5.97
N CYS A 165 14.81 4.70 4.80
CA CYS A 165 14.18 3.96 3.73
C CYS A 165 14.95 2.66 3.50
N SER A 166 14.28 1.52 3.70
CA SER A 166 14.83 0.18 3.49
C SER A 166 14.30 -0.39 2.17
N ARG A 167 15.21 -0.71 1.25
CA ARG A 167 14.92 -1.22 -0.09
C ARG A 167 15.53 -2.60 -0.30
N MET A 168 14.80 -3.56 -0.89
CA MET A 168 15.32 -4.89 -1.18
C MET A 168 14.66 -5.53 -2.39
N VAL A 169 15.48 -6.01 -3.33
CA VAL A 169 15.06 -6.85 -4.46
C VAL A 169 14.75 -8.25 -3.93
N LEU A 170 13.60 -8.81 -4.32
CA LEU A 170 13.06 -10.05 -3.75
C LEU A 170 13.33 -11.29 -4.63
N ASP A 171 14.47 -11.31 -5.30
CA ASP A 171 15.05 -12.51 -5.91
C ASP A 171 16.17 -13.10 -5.03
N SER A 172 16.72 -14.25 -5.42
CA SER A 172 17.77 -14.93 -4.63
C SER A 172 19.01 -14.07 -4.41
N ALA A 173 19.41 -13.24 -5.39
CA ALA A 173 20.61 -12.42 -5.30
C ALA A 173 20.37 -11.18 -4.43
N GLY A 174 19.22 -10.53 -4.59
CA GLY A 174 18.78 -9.39 -3.79
C GLY A 174 18.61 -9.75 -2.32
N ILE A 175 17.98 -10.89 -2.02
CA ILE A 175 17.83 -11.38 -0.65
C ILE A 175 19.19 -11.69 -0.01
N ALA A 176 20.10 -12.34 -0.76
CA ALA A 176 21.46 -12.59 -0.28
C ALA A 176 22.26 -11.28 -0.06
N GLY A 177 21.98 -10.25 -0.85
CA GLY A 177 22.59 -8.92 -0.73
C GLY A 177 22.01 -8.03 0.38
N GLY A 178 20.89 -8.45 0.98
CA GLY A 178 20.21 -7.77 2.09
C GLY A 178 19.66 -6.39 1.77
N TRP A 179 19.09 -5.76 2.80
CA TRP A 179 18.52 -4.41 2.73
C TRP A 179 19.54 -3.36 2.31
N LYS A 180 19.15 -2.49 1.37
CA LYS A 180 19.83 -1.23 1.07
C LYS A 180 19.13 -0.10 1.81
N VAL A 181 19.91 0.76 2.46
CA VAL A 181 19.41 1.85 3.29
C VAL A 181 19.75 3.19 2.66
N GLU A 182 18.74 4.04 2.53
CA GLU A 182 18.85 5.46 2.23
C GLU A 182 18.05 6.26 3.26
N TYR A 183 18.18 7.57 3.27
CA TYR A 183 17.48 8.44 4.23
C TYR A 183 16.70 9.52 3.50
N MET A 184 15.44 9.69 3.89
CA MET A 184 14.64 10.86 3.53
C MET A 184 15.27 12.13 4.12
N PRO A 185 14.99 13.32 3.56
CA PRO A 185 15.47 14.60 4.10
C PRO A 185 14.98 14.90 5.52
N GLU A 186 13.84 14.34 5.91
CA GLU A 186 13.24 14.48 7.23
C GLU A 186 12.56 13.17 7.69
N PRO A 187 12.56 12.88 9.00
CA PRO A 187 11.93 11.67 9.55
C PRO A 187 10.41 11.74 9.43
N ARG A 188 9.76 10.60 9.19
CA ARG A 188 8.31 10.55 8.93
C ARG A 188 7.67 9.27 9.46
N ILE A 189 6.60 9.40 10.24
CA ILE A 189 5.63 8.35 10.57
C ILE A 189 4.26 8.70 9.98
N LEU A 190 3.37 7.72 9.87
CA LEU A 190 1.97 7.93 9.44
C LEU A 190 1.85 8.46 8.00
N SER A 191 2.87 8.19 7.20
CA SER A 191 2.92 8.62 5.81
C SER A 191 2.33 7.63 4.86
N ASP A 192 1.68 8.13 3.83
CA ASP A 192 1.23 7.35 2.69
C ASP A 192 2.30 7.35 1.61
N GLY A 193 2.57 6.18 1.03
CA GLY A 193 3.35 6.04 -0.19
C GLY A 193 2.42 5.79 -1.38
N VAL A 194 2.49 6.64 -2.40
CA VAL A 194 1.61 6.59 -3.58
C VAL A 194 2.45 6.39 -4.83
N LEU A 195 2.20 5.31 -5.58
CA LEU A 195 2.81 5.07 -6.89
C LEU A 195 2.25 6.08 -7.89
N LEU A 196 3.12 6.73 -8.65
CA LEU A 196 2.74 7.65 -9.72
C LEU A 196 2.86 6.95 -11.08
N PRO A 197 2.07 7.33 -12.09
CA PRO A 197 2.09 6.68 -13.40
C PRO A 197 3.44 6.74 -14.12
N ASN A 198 4.28 7.72 -13.77
CA ASN A 198 5.61 7.88 -14.34
C ASN A 198 6.70 7.07 -13.62
N GLY A 199 6.32 6.14 -12.73
CA GLY A 199 7.23 5.26 -11.99
C GLY A 199 7.83 5.87 -10.72
N LYS A 200 7.60 7.16 -10.46
CA LYS A 200 8.01 7.82 -9.22
C LYS A 200 7.04 7.49 -8.08
N ILE A 201 7.47 7.74 -6.86
CA ILE A 201 6.68 7.55 -5.64
C ILE A 201 6.50 8.91 -4.97
N LEU A 202 5.27 9.20 -4.57
CA LEU A 202 4.97 10.31 -3.67
C LEU A 202 4.91 9.78 -2.23
N ILE A 203 5.70 10.36 -1.34
CA ILE A 203 5.61 10.15 0.11
C ILE A 203 4.96 11.41 0.70
N ILE A 204 3.78 11.26 1.31
CA ILE A 204 2.94 12.37 1.77
C ILE A 204 2.31 12.06 3.13
N ASN A 205 1.74 13.08 3.78
CA ASN A 205 1.17 13.01 5.12
C ASN A 205 2.19 12.62 6.20
N GLY A 206 1.77 12.60 7.46
CA GLY A 206 2.58 12.16 8.57
C GLY A 206 3.18 13.26 9.43
N GLY A 207 3.85 12.82 10.49
CA GLY A 207 4.52 13.66 11.48
C GLY A 207 5.97 13.24 11.72
N ARG A 208 6.75 14.14 12.33
CA ARG A 208 8.15 13.89 12.68
C ARG A 208 8.33 13.17 14.01
N THR A 209 7.32 13.20 14.89
CA THR A 209 7.43 12.68 16.26
C THR A 209 6.20 11.91 16.70
N GLY A 210 6.39 11.03 17.66
CA GLY A 210 5.36 10.20 18.27
C GLY A 210 5.06 8.93 17.47
N VAL A 211 3.82 8.44 17.62
CA VAL A 211 3.36 7.17 17.04
C VAL A 211 1.88 7.25 16.61
N ALA A 212 1.41 6.25 15.88
CA ALA A 212 0.01 6.09 15.54
C ALA A 212 -0.89 5.93 16.77
N GLY A 213 -2.19 6.19 16.59
CA GLY A 213 -3.19 6.08 17.65
C GLY A 213 -3.47 7.40 18.35
N TYR A 214 -4.13 7.29 19.49
CA TYR A 214 -4.59 8.44 20.27
C TYR A 214 -4.73 8.09 21.78
N ALA A 215 -4.78 9.14 22.61
CA ALA A 215 -5.13 9.17 24.02
C ALA A 215 -4.21 8.44 25.02
N ASN A 216 -3.09 7.85 24.59
CA ASN A 216 -2.18 7.14 25.50
C ASN A 216 -0.71 7.60 25.49
N ALA A 217 -0.25 8.40 24.52
CA ALA A 217 1.11 8.97 24.56
C ALA A 217 1.28 10.05 25.65
N GLN A 218 2.52 10.20 26.13
CA GLN A 218 2.95 11.36 26.92
C GLN A 218 2.97 12.61 26.06
N ASN A 219 2.73 13.77 26.69
CA ASN A 219 2.79 15.08 26.04
C ASN A 219 1.98 15.16 24.72
N ARG A 220 0.91 14.38 24.61
CA ARG A 220 -0.01 14.42 23.46
C ARG A 220 -0.65 15.79 23.27
N ILE A 221 -0.98 16.12 22.03
CA ILE A 221 -1.69 17.34 21.65
C ILE A 221 -3.13 16.96 21.34
N GLY A 222 -4.07 17.46 22.13
CA GLY A 222 -5.42 16.92 22.09
C GLY A 222 -5.40 15.45 22.52
N ASP A 223 -5.85 14.56 21.65
CA ASP A 223 -5.66 13.11 21.84
C ASP A 223 -4.55 12.54 20.96
N SER A 224 -3.91 13.34 20.10
CA SER A 224 -2.94 12.81 19.13
C SER A 224 -1.67 12.27 19.78
N ASN A 225 -1.34 11.02 19.47
CA ASN A 225 -0.07 10.40 19.88
C ASN A 225 1.14 10.82 19.02
N ALA A 226 0.91 11.64 18.00
CA ALA A 226 1.93 12.16 17.10
C ALA A 226 1.82 13.67 16.99
N ASP A 227 2.93 14.31 16.63
CA ASP A 227 3.01 15.75 16.42
C ASP A 227 3.98 16.11 15.30
N ASN A 228 4.24 17.41 15.14
CA ASN A 228 5.19 17.96 14.17
C ASN A 228 4.85 17.51 12.74
N PRO A 229 3.65 17.83 12.23
CA PRO A 229 3.22 17.39 10.91
C PRO A 229 4.15 17.87 9.80
N ILE A 230 4.24 17.06 8.76
CA ILE A 230 5.04 17.37 7.57
C ILE A 230 4.12 17.85 6.46
N PHE A 231 4.22 19.14 6.16
CA PHE A 231 3.32 19.83 5.24
C PHE A 231 3.73 19.74 3.76
N THR A 232 5.00 19.43 3.49
CA THR A 232 5.54 19.34 2.13
C THR A 232 5.75 17.87 1.76
N PRO A 233 5.11 17.38 0.69
CA PRO A 233 5.33 16.02 0.21
C PRO A 233 6.74 15.83 -0.36
N LEU A 234 7.16 14.58 -0.48
CA LEU A 234 8.44 14.17 -1.03
C LEU A 234 8.23 13.29 -2.26
N ILE A 235 8.94 13.58 -3.35
CA ILE A 235 9.04 12.69 -4.49
C ILE A 235 10.27 11.81 -4.30
N TYR A 236 10.08 10.50 -4.48
CA TYR A 236 11.13 9.52 -4.60
C TYR A 236 11.18 8.97 -6.03
N ASP A 237 12.36 9.01 -6.64
CA ASP A 237 12.63 8.52 -7.99
C ASP A 237 13.53 7.28 -7.93
N PRO A 238 12.99 6.05 -8.12
CA PRO A 238 13.74 4.81 -7.94
C PRO A 238 14.90 4.64 -8.93
N ASP A 239 14.84 5.33 -10.07
CA ASP A 239 15.77 5.19 -11.19
C ASP A 239 17.00 6.11 -11.06
N LEU A 240 16.94 7.14 -10.19
CA LEU A 240 18.09 8.00 -9.94
C LEU A 240 19.18 7.30 -9.11
N PRO A 241 20.44 7.75 -9.20
CA PRO A 241 21.50 7.28 -8.31
C PRO A 241 21.16 7.49 -6.83
N VAL A 242 21.69 6.60 -5.99
CA VAL A 242 21.60 6.71 -4.53
C VAL A 242 22.06 8.10 -4.08
N GLY A 243 21.30 8.72 -3.18
CA GLY A 243 21.55 10.09 -2.71
C GLY A 243 20.95 11.21 -3.57
N GLN A 244 20.37 10.89 -4.73
CA GLN A 244 19.65 11.85 -5.59
C GLN A 244 18.16 11.52 -5.76
N ARG A 245 17.69 10.43 -5.13
CA ARG A 245 16.35 9.90 -5.34
C ARG A 245 15.24 10.73 -4.70
N PHE A 246 15.56 11.54 -3.68
CA PHE A 246 14.57 12.28 -2.91
C PHE A 246 14.56 13.76 -3.27
N THR A 247 13.38 14.33 -3.53
CA THR A 247 13.23 15.76 -3.79
C THR A 247 11.88 16.30 -3.31
N GLN A 248 11.90 17.47 -2.69
CA GLN A 248 10.71 18.28 -2.40
C GLN A 248 10.56 19.43 -3.40
N ALA A 249 11.45 19.52 -4.40
CA ALA A 249 11.46 20.62 -5.36
C ALA A 249 10.11 20.68 -6.10
N ASN A 250 9.52 21.88 -6.14
CA ASN A 250 8.25 22.17 -6.80
C ASN A 250 7.03 21.44 -6.18
N MET A 251 7.16 20.86 -4.99
CA MET A 251 6.01 20.34 -4.25
C MET A 251 5.33 21.45 -3.46
N PRO A 252 3.99 21.56 -3.50
CA PRO A 252 3.28 22.55 -2.71
C PRO A 252 3.28 22.17 -1.22
N THR A 253 3.14 23.18 -0.37
CA THR A 253 3.03 23.02 1.09
C THR A 253 1.58 23.22 1.51
N SER A 254 1.00 22.24 2.20
CA SER A 254 -0.34 22.38 2.78
C SER A 254 -0.28 23.16 4.10
N SER A 255 -1.42 23.70 4.54
CA SER A 255 -1.60 24.22 5.91
C SER A 255 -2.32 23.22 6.83
N ILE A 256 -2.66 22.04 6.32
CA ILE A 256 -3.40 21.00 7.03
C ILE A 256 -2.44 19.90 7.49
N GLY A 257 -2.36 19.69 8.81
CA GLY A 257 -1.60 18.58 9.37
C GLY A 257 -2.36 17.26 9.18
N ARG A 258 -1.80 16.35 8.38
CA ARG A 258 -2.38 15.02 8.11
C ARG A 258 -1.65 13.97 8.94
N LEU A 259 -2.14 13.70 10.15
CA LEU A 259 -1.60 12.70 11.09
C LEU A 259 -2.46 11.42 11.05
N TYR A 260 -2.59 10.69 12.15
CA TYR A 260 -3.30 9.41 12.21
C TYR A 260 -4.71 9.49 11.59
N HIS A 261 -5.11 8.44 10.87
CA HIS A 261 -6.34 8.38 10.04
C HIS A 261 -6.39 9.38 8.87
N SER A 262 -5.26 9.91 8.39
CA SER A 262 -5.18 10.50 7.05
C SER A 262 -5.00 9.42 5.98
N VAL A 263 -5.30 9.80 4.74
CA VAL A 263 -5.06 8.98 3.55
C VAL A 263 -4.61 9.86 2.38
N ALA A 264 -3.83 9.28 1.47
CA ALA A 264 -3.57 9.82 0.14
C ALA A 264 -3.61 8.70 -0.90
N THR A 265 -4.23 8.94 -2.06
CA THR A 265 -4.34 7.95 -3.14
C THR A 265 -4.36 8.60 -4.53
N LEU A 266 -3.87 7.88 -5.53
CA LEU A 266 -3.85 8.32 -6.92
C LEU A 266 -5.25 8.21 -7.55
N LEU A 267 -5.64 9.24 -8.31
CA LEU A 267 -6.86 9.24 -9.11
C LEU A 267 -6.58 8.89 -10.57
N PRO A 268 -7.58 8.41 -11.33
CA PRO A 268 -7.46 8.22 -12.78
C PRO A 268 -7.08 9.49 -13.54
N SER A 269 -7.40 10.66 -12.98
CA SER A 269 -6.98 11.96 -13.52
C SER A 269 -5.48 12.19 -13.42
N GLY A 270 -4.73 11.40 -12.66
CA GLY A 270 -3.32 11.64 -12.30
C GLY A 270 -3.15 12.57 -11.09
N ALA A 271 -4.21 13.16 -10.56
CA ALA A 271 -4.15 13.91 -9.31
C ALA A 271 -4.11 12.98 -8.10
N ILE A 272 -3.68 13.49 -6.96
CA ILE A 272 -3.67 12.77 -5.69
C ILE A 272 -4.78 13.32 -4.82
N LEU A 273 -5.71 12.46 -4.42
CA LEU A 273 -6.72 12.78 -3.42
C LEU A 273 -6.10 12.65 -2.04
N ILE A 274 -6.26 13.66 -1.20
CA ILE A 274 -5.78 13.68 0.19
C ILE A 274 -6.98 13.94 1.09
N GLY A 275 -7.17 13.09 2.09
CA GLY A 275 -8.33 13.14 2.96
C GLY A 275 -8.02 12.76 4.40
N GLY A 276 -8.99 13.08 5.27
CA GLY A 276 -8.95 12.79 6.69
C GLY A 276 -7.90 13.58 7.47
N SER A 277 -8.10 13.61 8.76
CA SER A 277 -7.16 13.13 9.77
C SER A 277 -7.99 13.10 11.04
N ASN A 278 -7.88 12.05 11.83
CA ASN A 278 -8.60 11.98 13.08
C ASN A 278 -7.77 11.26 14.13
N PRO A 279 -6.74 11.91 14.68
CA PRO A 279 -5.96 11.36 15.78
C PRO A 279 -6.70 11.51 17.13
N ASN A 280 -8.00 11.20 17.16
CA ASN A 280 -8.88 11.37 18.32
C ASN A 280 -9.88 10.21 18.48
N ASP A 281 -10.36 9.97 19.70
CA ASP A 281 -11.34 8.91 20.02
C ASP A 281 -12.74 9.21 19.47
N ASP A 282 -13.10 10.49 19.35
CA ASP A 282 -14.35 10.97 18.77
C ASP A 282 -14.09 12.23 17.92
N MET A 283 -15.14 12.82 17.36
CA MET A 283 -15.04 14.12 16.69
C MET A 283 -14.53 15.18 17.66
N GLN A 284 -13.48 15.90 17.26
CA GLN A 284 -12.84 16.93 18.08
C GLN A 284 -12.57 18.19 17.27
N THR A 285 -12.59 19.34 17.96
CA THR A 285 -12.29 20.67 17.39
C THR A 285 -11.02 21.30 17.99
N ARG A 286 -10.42 20.68 19.00
CA ARG A 286 -9.14 21.07 19.60
C ARG A 286 -7.97 20.76 18.65
N PRO A 287 -6.74 21.25 18.91
CA PRO A 287 -5.59 21.02 18.02
C PRO A 287 -5.44 19.54 17.62
N TRP A 288 -5.09 19.35 16.35
CA TRP A 288 -5.28 18.11 15.59
C TRP A 288 -6.74 17.64 15.56
N ALA A 289 -7.63 18.58 15.23
CA ALA A 289 -9.07 18.37 15.09
C ALA A 289 -9.39 17.30 14.04
N SER A 290 -10.61 16.74 14.12
CA SER A 290 -11.13 15.88 13.08
C SER A 290 -11.24 16.64 11.76
N GLU A 291 -10.40 16.27 10.80
CA GLU A 291 -10.25 16.98 9.54
C GLU A 291 -11.13 16.36 8.44
N TYR A 292 -12.14 17.12 8.03
CA TYR A 292 -13.11 16.71 7.01
C TYR A 292 -12.81 17.30 5.63
N ARG A 293 -11.91 18.29 5.53
CA ARG A 293 -11.53 18.87 4.24
C ARG A 293 -10.71 17.86 3.45
N VAL A 294 -10.94 17.89 2.14
CA VAL A 294 -10.22 17.11 1.15
C VAL A 294 -9.35 18.06 0.32
N GLU A 295 -8.14 17.64 0.00
CA GLU A 295 -7.23 18.36 -0.90
C GLU A 295 -6.95 17.50 -2.13
N TYR A 296 -6.70 18.17 -3.25
CA TYR A 296 -6.14 17.54 -4.45
C TYR A 296 -4.74 18.09 -4.67
N LEU A 297 -3.76 17.20 -4.71
CA LEU A 297 -2.40 17.54 -5.12
C LEU A 297 -2.23 17.18 -6.60
N ASN A 298 -1.80 18.16 -7.39
CA ASN A 298 -1.40 17.95 -8.78
C ASN A 298 0.12 17.78 -8.83
N PRO A 299 0.66 16.57 -9.06
CA PRO A 299 2.10 16.40 -9.20
C PRO A 299 2.66 17.18 -10.40
N PRO A 300 3.98 17.44 -10.48
CA PRO A 300 4.57 18.31 -11.50
C PRO A 300 4.16 17.99 -12.96
N TYR A 301 3.93 16.72 -13.28
CA TYR A 301 3.50 16.29 -14.61
C TYR A 301 2.12 16.80 -15.04
N MET A 302 1.26 17.22 -14.10
CA MET A 302 -0.09 17.67 -14.41
C MET A 302 -0.14 19.07 -15.01
N SER A 303 0.94 19.86 -14.86
CA SER A 303 1.06 21.19 -15.44
C SER A 303 1.55 21.17 -16.90
N ALA A 304 1.95 20.00 -17.41
CA ALA A 304 2.39 19.84 -18.79
C ALA A 304 1.21 19.51 -19.73
N THR A 305 1.42 19.66 -21.04
CA THR A 305 0.50 19.12 -22.04
C THR A 305 0.52 17.60 -21.98
N ARG A 306 -0.62 17.00 -21.65
CA ARG A 306 -0.74 15.56 -21.42
C ARG A 306 -1.12 14.81 -22.70
N PRO A 307 -0.59 13.60 -22.92
CA PRO A 307 -1.02 12.77 -24.04
C PRO A 307 -2.48 12.34 -23.89
N THR A 308 -3.13 12.01 -25.00
CA THR A 308 -4.46 11.41 -25.01
C THR A 308 -4.47 10.14 -25.84
N TYR A 309 -5.43 9.25 -25.58
CA TYR A 309 -5.58 8.03 -26.34
C TYR A 309 -7.04 7.55 -26.39
N THR A 310 -7.36 6.76 -27.39
CA THR A 310 -8.70 6.20 -27.64
C THR A 310 -8.58 4.76 -28.15
N GLY A 311 -9.71 4.04 -28.16
CA GLY A 311 -9.77 2.66 -28.64
C GLY A 311 -9.33 1.62 -27.62
N LEU A 312 -9.26 1.97 -26.33
CA LEU A 312 -8.97 0.98 -25.29
C LEU A 312 -10.12 -0.05 -25.24
N PRO A 313 -9.84 -1.35 -25.41
CA PRO A 313 -10.86 -2.38 -25.22
C PRO A 313 -11.31 -2.41 -23.76
N ALA A 314 -12.59 -2.72 -23.53
CA ALA A 314 -13.15 -2.84 -22.18
C ALA A 314 -12.52 -3.98 -21.37
N MET A 315 -11.95 -4.98 -22.05
CA MET A 315 -11.33 -6.16 -21.44
C MET A 315 -10.11 -6.60 -22.24
N VAL A 316 -9.04 -7.01 -21.55
CA VAL A 316 -7.82 -7.58 -22.14
C VAL A 316 -7.41 -8.81 -21.35
N ASN A 317 -7.18 -9.91 -22.07
CA ASN A 317 -6.68 -11.13 -21.45
C ASN A 317 -5.14 -11.13 -21.35
N TYR A 318 -4.58 -12.01 -20.53
CA TYR A 318 -3.12 -12.12 -20.36
C TYR A 318 -2.42 -12.44 -21.68
N GLY A 319 -1.35 -11.70 -21.98
CA GLY A 319 -0.57 -11.86 -23.21
C GLY A 319 -1.31 -11.50 -24.51
N ALA A 320 -2.56 -11.04 -24.45
CA ALA A 320 -3.32 -10.66 -25.63
C ALA A 320 -2.86 -9.31 -26.18
N THR A 321 -2.78 -9.19 -27.50
CA THR A 321 -2.41 -7.93 -28.17
C THR A 321 -3.64 -7.10 -28.48
N PHE A 322 -3.56 -5.80 -28.25
CA PHE A 322 -4.56 -4.81 -28.64
C PHE A 322 -3.88 -3.54 -29.16
N THR A 323 -4.64 -2.67 -29.83
CA THR A 323 -4.13 -1.40 -30.35
C THR A 323 -4.92 -0.24 -29.78
N ILE A 324 -4.24 0.88 -29.55
CA ILE A 324 -4.86 2.16 -29.18
C ILE A 324 -4.33 3.26 -30.07
N SER A 325 -5.19 4.23 -30.41
CA SER A 325 -4.77 5.45 -31.11
C SER A 325 -4.33 6.49 -30.09
N VAL A 326 -3.21 7.15 -30.34
CA VAL A 326 -2.62 8.14 -29.44
C VAL A 326 -2.46 9.50 -30.11
N SER A 327 -2.62 10.56 -29.32
CA SER A 327 -2.24 11.92 -29.68
C SER A 327 -1.12 12.36 -28.74
N ILE A 328 0.08 12.47 -29.29
CA ILE A 328 1.32 12.76 -28.57
C ILE A 328 2.15 13.79 -29.35
N PRO A 329 3.03 14.58 -28.68
CA PRO A 329 3.95 15.46 -29.38
C PRO A 329 4.85 14.71 -30.36
N SER A 330 5.09 15.30 -31.54
CA SER A 330 5.95 14.67 -32.56
C SER A 330 7.41 14.53 -32.11
N SER A 331 7.86 15.40 -31.20
CA SER A 331 9.19 15.37 -30.60
C SER A 331 9.38 14.29 -29.53
N SER A 332 8.33 13.57 -29.14
CA SER A 332 8.41 12.61 -28.05
C SER A 332 9.34 11.45 -28.36
N THR A 333 10.10 11.05 -27.33
CA THR A 333 11.18 10.06 -27.45
C THR A 333 10.86 8.77 -26.73
N LEU A 334 10.23 8.85 -25.55
CA LEU A 334 9.87 7.72 -24.73
C LEU A 334 8.35 7.66 -24.56
N VAL A 335 7.74 6.56 -25.01
CA VAL A 335 6.31 6.29 -24.83
C VAL A 335 6.15 4.94 -24.15
N LYS A 336 5.46 4.93 -23.01
CA LYS A 336 5.17 3.74 -22.22
C LYS A 336 3.67 3.58 -22.04
N VAL A 337 3.23 2.34 -21.87
CA VAL A 337 1.88 2.02 -21.41
C VAL A 337 2.02 1.38 -20.04
N VAL A 338 1.39 1.98 -19.04
CA VAL A 338 1.44 1.52 -17.65
C VAL A 338 0.05 1.11 -17.22
N LEU A 339 -0.08 -0.13 -16.78
CA LEU A 339 -1.27 -0.69 -16.15
C LEU A 339 -1.13 -0.54 -14.64
N MET A 340 -2.09 0.14 -14.02
CA MET A 340 -2.10 0.37 -12.59
C MET A 340 -3.35 -0.18 -11.93
N ASP A 341 -3.15 -0.81 -10.78
CA ASP A 341 -4.16 -0.85 -9.73
C ASP A 341 -3.91 0.35 -8.81
N LEU A 342 -4.96 1.14 -8.58
CA LEU A 342 -4.89 2.31 -7.72
C LEU A 342 -5.00 1.92 -6.24
N GLY A 343 -5.45 0.69 -5.96
CA GLY A 343 -5.55 0.13 -4.62
C GLY A 343 -6.51 0.88 -3.70
N PHE A 344 -6.33 0.65 -2.41
CA PHE A 344 -7.01 1.40 -1.35
C PHE A 344 -6.04 1.61 -0.18
N VAL A 345 -6.34 2.60 0.66
CA VAL A 345 -5.41 3.06 1.69
C VAL A 345 -6.15 3.31 3.00
N THR A 346 -5.54 2.88 4.10
CA THR A 346 -5.95 3.24 5.45
C THR A 346 -4.77 3.05 6.40
N HIS A 347 -4.71 3.82 7.47
CA HIS A 347 -3.66 3.66 8.50
C HIS A 347 -2.25 3.63 7.92
N SER A 348 -1.99 4.43 6.88
CA SER A 348 -0.69 4.52 6.19
C SER A 348 -0.22 3.23 5.52
N VAL A 349 -1.12 2.27 5.34
CA VAL A 349 -0.88 1.09 4.53
C VAL A 349 -1.64 1.29 3.23
N HIS A 350 -0.96 1.05 2.11
CA HIS A 350 -1.58 1.04 0.80
C HIS A 350 -1.64 -0.41 0.32
N MET A 351 -2.86 -0.92 0.19
CA MET A 351 -3.15 -2.28 -0.26
C MET A 351 -3.44 -2.25 -1.76
N ASP A 352 -3.09 -3.33 -2.43
CA ASP A 352 -3.28 -3.61 -3.87
C ASP A 352 -2.66 -2.66 -4.89
N GLN A 353 -2.22 -1.46 -4.49
CA GLN A 353 -1.58 -0.52 -5.40
C GLN A 353 -0.39 -1.17 -6.10
N LYS A 354 -0.47 -1.22 -7.43
CA LYS A 354 0.49 -1.93 -8.27
C LYS A 354 0.68 -1.19 -9.59
N SER A 355 1.92 -1.11 -10.07
CA SER A 355 2.27 -0.49 -11.35
C SER A 355 3.02 -1.50 -12.21
N VAL A 356 2.50 -1.78 -13.40
CA VAL A 356 3.06 -2.74 -14.36
C VAL A 356 3.25 -2.06 -15.71
N GLU A 357 4.49 -1.99 -16.20
CA GLU A 357 4.78 -1.56 -17.56
C GLU A 357 4.38 -2.67 -18.55
N LEU A 358 3.56 -2.33 -19.55
CA LEU A 358 3.16 -3.25 -20.60
C LEU A 358 4.11 -3.15 -21.80
N VAL A 359 4.37 -4.30 -22.44
CA VAL A 359 5.06 -4.33 -23.73
C VAL A 359 4.24 -3.52 -24.72
N SER A 360 4.85 -2.52 -25.34
CA SER A 360 4.20 -1.69 -26.34
C SER A 360 5.15 -1.29 -27.46
N THR A 361 4.61 -1.06 -28.64
CA THR A 361 5.36 -0.61 -29.82
C THR A 361 4.60 0.53 -30.47
N LEU A 362 5.28 1.68 -30.61
CA LEU A 362 4.75 2.86 -31.28
C LEU A 362 4.94 2.73 -32.80
N SER A 363 3.88 3.02 -33.56
CA SER A 363 3.94 3.07 -35.03
C SER A 363 4.88 4.17 -35.53
N ALA A 364 5.41 4.01 -36.74
CA ALA A 364 6.35 4.96 -37.34
C ALA A 364 5.78 6.39 -37.48
N ASP A 365 4.46 6.51 -37.69
CA ASP A 365 3.74 7.79 -37.77
C ASP A 365 3.38 8.38 -36.38
N LYS A 366 3.73 7.68 -35.29
CA LYS A 366 3.47 8.03 -33.89
C LYS A 366 1.99 8.19 -33.52
N ARG A 367 1.09 7.52 -34.25
CA ARG A 367 -0.37 7.61 -34.03
C ARG A 367 -1.00 6.40 -33.36
N THR A 368 -0.30 5.27 -33.33
CA THR A 368 -0.85 4.01 -32.82
C THR A 368 0.16 3.32 -31.91
N LEU A 369 -0.31 2.81 -30.76
CA LEU A 369 0.44 1.88 -29.94
C LEU A 369 -0.17 0.49 -30.10
N THR A 370 0.66 -0.50 -30.44
CA THR A 370 0.34 -1.92 -30.28
C THR A 370 0.83 -2.35 -28.91
N VAL A 371 -0.07 -2.85 -28.06
CA VAL A 371 0.18 -3.16 -26.66
C VAL A 371 -0.13 -4.64 -26.39
N VAL A 372 0.69 -5.29 -25.57
CA VAL A 372 0.43 -6.64 -25.07
C VAL A 372 -0.07 -6.53 -23.64
N GLY A 373 -1.17 -7.22 -23.33
CA GLY A 373 -1.69 -7.36 -21.97
C GLY A 373 -0.65 -7.92 -21.00
N PRO A 374 -0.87 -7.83 -19.68
CA PRO A 374 0.10 -8.29 -18.70
C PRO A 374 0.46 -9.76 -18.92
N PRO A 375 1.69 -10.20 -18.61
CA PRO A 375 2.12 -11.55 -18.98
C PRO A 375 1.40 -12.66 -18.21
N SER A 376 0.99 -12.40 -16.96
CA SER A 376 0.32 -13.38 -16.10
C SER A 376 -0.37 -12.75 -14.89
N ALA A 377 -1.27 -13.51 -14.25
CA ALA A 377 -1.99 -13.09 -13.04
C ALA A 377 -1.08 -12.73 -11.83
N PRO A 378 0.04 -13.41 -11.58
CA PRO A 378 1.00 -12.98 -10.54
C PRO A 378 1.62 -11.60 -10.76
N ILE A 379 1.79 -11.17 -12.01
CA ILE A 379 2.30 -9.83 -12.33
C ILE A 379 1.19 -8.79 -12.14
N TYR A 380 -0.03 -9.07 -12.62
CA TYR A 380 -1.18 -8.21 -12.40
C TYR A 380 -2.45 -9.05 -12.15
N SER A 381 -3.07 -8.85 -11.00
CA SER A 381 -4.25 -9.60 -10.58
C SER A 381 -5.41 -9.43 -11.58
N PRO A 382 -6.17 -10.48 -11.89
CA PRO A 382 -7.38 -10.37 -12.70
C PRO A 382 -8.36 -9.44 -12.00
N GLY A 383 -8.97 -8.52 -12.75
CA GLY A 383 -9.85 -7.51 -12.16
C GLY A 383 -9.77 -6.15 -12.87
N PRO A 384 -10.34 -5.10 -12.26
CA PRO A 384 -10.26 -3.75 -12.78
C PRO A 384 -8.83 -3.24 -12.84
N GLY A 385 -8.51 -2.50 -13.89
CA GLY A 385 -7.25 -1.77 -13.98
C GLY A 385 -7.40 -0.43 -14.67
N TRP A 386 -6.36 0.38 -14.56
CA TRP A 386 -6.27 1.71 -15.14
C TRP A 386 -5.05 1.79 -16.05
N ILE A 387 -5.27 2.07 -17.33
CA ILE A 387 -4.18 2.27 -18.28
C ILE A 387 -3.81 3.74 -18.30
N PHE A 388 -2.51 4.03 -18.18
CA PHE A 388 -1.93 5.32 -18.51
C PHE A 388 -1.00 5.15 -19.71
N VAL A 389 -1.18 5.97 -20.74
CA VAL A 389 -0.11 6.26 -21.71
C VAL A 389 0.78 7.34 -21.10
N VAL A 390 2.08 7.07 -20.98
CA VAL A 390 3.08 7.97 -20.38
C VAL A 390 4.09 8.36 -21.44
N VAL A 391 4.23 9.65 -21.69
CA VAL A 391 5.09 10.19 -22.74
C VAL A 391 6.11 11.12 -22.10
N ASP A 392 7.39 10.76 -22.21
CA ASP A 392 8.51 11.52 -21.64
C ASP A 392 8.28 11.90 -20.14
N GLY A 393 7.67 10.98 -19.38
CA GLY A 393 7.33 11.17 -17.96
C GLY A 393 5.99 11.87 -17.67
N ILE A 394 5.25 12.27 -18.71
CA ILE A 394 3.93 12.92 -18.60
C ILE A 394 2.81 11.91 -18.89
N PRO A 395 1.95 11.58 -17.90
CA PRO A 395 0.87 10.63 -18.09
C PRO A 395 -0.37 11.28 -18.70
N SER A 396 -1.12 10.50 -19.49
CA SER A 396 -2.50 10.77 -19.92
C SER A 396 -3.48 10.69 -18.74
N VAL A 397 -4.75 11.06 -18.96
CA VAL A 397 -5.84 10.62 -18.07
C VAL A 397 -6.07 9.14 -18.30
N ALA A 398 -6.19 8.35 -17.23
CA ALA A 398 -6.39 6.92 -17.37
C ALA A 398 -7.81 6.55 -17.79
N GLN A 399 -7.90 5.45 -18.54
CA GLN A 399 -9.14 4.76 -18.86
C GLN A 399 -9.14 3.38 -18.18
N ARG A 400 -10.32 3.00 -17.70
CA ARG A 400 -10.55 1.73 -17.01
C ARG A 400 -10.73 0.59 -18.02
N LEU A 401 -10.20 -0.58 -17.68
CA LEU A 401 -10.48 -1.85 -18.34
C LEU A 401 -10.58 -2.98 -17.32
N ILE A 402 -10.96 -4.16 -17.79
CA ILE A 402 -10.87 -5.42 -17.04
C ILE A 402 -9.68 -6.24 -17.56
N ILE A 403 -8.86 -6.76 -16.66
CA ILE A 403 -7.80 -7.71 -16.96
C ILE A 403 -8.28 -9.12 -16.65
N GLY A 404 -8.01 -10.05 -17.57
CA GLY A 404 -8.46 -11.43 -17.48
C GLY A 404 -9.87 -11.63 -18.05
N THR A 405 -10.59 -12.63 -17.55
CA THR A 405 -11.90 -13.04 -18.09
C THR A 405 -13.08 -12.26 -17.51
N GLY A 406 -12.87 -11.50 -16.42
CA GLY A 406 -13.94 -10.86 -15.66
C GLY A 406 -14.79 -11.81 -14.81
N GLU A 407 -14.41 -13.09 -14.76
CA GLU A 407 -15.06 -14.08 -13.89
C GLU A 407 -14.75 -13.83 -12.42
N ALA A 408 -15.68 -14.23 -11.55
CA ALA A 408 -15.47 -14.19 -10.11
C ALA A 408 -14.29 -15.11 -9.70
N PRO A 409 -13.61 -14.81 -8.58
CA PRO A 409 -12.55 -15.68 -8.08
C PRO A 409 -13.09 -17.09 -7.80
N PRO A 410 -12.29 -18.15 -8.03
CA PRO A 410 -12.72 -19.53 -7.79
C PRO A 410 -13.20 -19.74 -6.35
N ARG A 411 -14.38 -20.34 -6.20
CA ARG A 411 -15.01 -20.65 -4.92
C ARG A 411 -14.76 -22.10 -4.52
N ASP A 412 -14.57 -22.33 -3.22
CA ASP A 412 -14.59 -23.64 -2.59
C ASP A 412 -15.83 -23.72 -1.66
N ASP A 413 -16.89 -24.35 -2.15
CA ASP A 413 -18.17 -24.43 -1.43
C ASP A 413 -18.05 -25.25 -0.14
N ALA A 414 -17.17 -26.26 -0.12
CA ALA A 414 -16.94 -27.09 1.05
C ALA A 414 -16.19 -26.31 2.15
N ALA A 415 -15.14 -25.57 1.77
CA ALA A 415 -14.44 -24.67 2.70
C ALA A 415 -15.37 -23.57 3.21
N THR A 416 -16.21 -23.01 2.35
CA THR A 416 -17.20 -22.00 2.73
C THR A 416 -18.21 -22.55 3.73
N ALA A 417 -18.77 -23.74 3.48
CA ALA A 417 -19.70 -24.39 4.38
C ALA A 417 -19.07 -24.71 5.74
N ASN A 418 -17.81 -25.18 5.75
CA ASN A 418 -17.08 -25.46 6.99
C ASN A 418 -16.81 -24.17 7.80
N MET A 419 -16.38 -23.09 7.14
CA MET A 419 -16.20 -21.78 7.78
C MET A 419 -17.49 -21.30 8.44
N LEU A 420 -18.63 -21.36 7.72
CA LEU A 420 -19.93 -20.94 8.22
C LEU A 420 -20.41 -21.80 9.41
N ALA A 421 -20.16 -23.11 9.38
CA ALA A 421 -20.54 -24.01 10.47
C ALA A 421 -19.70 -23.82 11.75
N LYS A 422 -18.48 -23.28 11.62
CA LYS A 422 -17.53 -23.10 12.74
C LYS A 422 -17.48 -21.67 13.27
N THR A 423 -18.07 -20.72 12.57
CA THR A 423 -18.13 -19.32 12.99
C THR A 423 -19.48 -19.04 13.66
N ALA A 424 -19.47 -18.63 14.93
CA ALA A 424 -20.71 -18.29 15.64
C ALA A 424 -21.28 -16.95 15.13
N ASN A 425 -22.59 -16.89 14.89
CA ASN A 425 -23.32 -15.72 14.36
C ASN A 425 -22.76 -15.17 13.02
N PRO A 426 -22.71 -15.97 11.93
CA PRO A 426 -22.34 -15.43 10.63
C PRO A 426 -23.39 -14.38 10.22
N ILE A 427 -22.97 -13.14 10.02
CA ILE A 427 -23.84 -12.11 9.46
C ILE A 427 -24.06 -12.48 7.99
N SER A 428 -25.21 -13.04 7.68
CA SER A 428 -25.67 -13.25 6.31
C SER A 428 -26.08 -11.90 5.70
N GLY A 429 -25.11 -11.16 5.17
CA GLY A 429 -25.35 -9.99 4.32
C GLY A 429 -25.34 -10.38 2.84
N PRO A 430 -25.99 -9.61 1.95
CA PRO A 430 -25.80 -9.79 0.51
C PRO A 430 -24.34 -9.50 0.19
N HIS A 431 -23.61 -10.52 -0.26
CA HIS A 431 -22.25 -10.39 -0.74
C HIS A 431 -22.29 -9.61 -2.07
N PHE A 432 -21.63 -8.44 -2.09
CA PHE A 432 -21.45 -7.62 -3.30
C PHE A 432 -20.34 -8.18 -4.19
#